data_AF-A0AAV5IU91-F1
#
_entry.id   AF-A0AAV5IU91-F1
#
_cell.length_a   1.000
_cell.length_b   1.000
_cell.length_c   1.000
_cell.angle_alpha   90.00
_cell.angle_beta   90.00
_cell.angle_gamma   90.00
#
_symmetry.space_group_name_H-M   'P 1'
#
loop_
_entity.id
_entity.type
_entity.pdbx_description
1 polymer ?
#
loop_
_entity_poly.entity_id
_entity_poly.type
_entity_poly.pdbx_seq_one_letter_code
_entity_poly.pdbx_strand_id
1 'polypeptide(L)'
;MIDENNVFVPDPVADPFWPPGSEKRLKIATFDIRDFEEHWEKQELKDKSSLESVDLLSRFLSSGHSNENFVTDIVIRFILADRDTTSTALTWFFWLISQQLEVELEILKEIQEKSNSPIFKEVKDMVYTHACLYETMRLYPPVPVNGKVAMGADVLADGTEVRKGIGVAYHPYAKG
;
A
#
# COMPACT_ATOMS: atom_id res chain seq x y z
N MET A 1 15.51 -11.67 -27.83
CA MET A 1 14.82 -12.48 -28.87
C MET A 1 15.74 -13.68 -29.13
N ILE A 2 15.24 -14.91 -29.27
CA ILE A 2 16.11 -16.07 -29.56
C ILE A 2 16.30 -16.11 -31.08
N ASP A 3 17.53 -16.23 -31.55
CA ASP A 3 17.82 -16.31 -32.97
C ASP A 3 17.58 -17.72 -33.54
N GLU A 4 17.70 -17.83 -34.86
CA GLU A 4 17.56 -19.07 -35.65
C GLU A 4 18.60 -20.16 -35.32
N ASN A 5 19.58 -19.87 -34.46
CA ASN A 5 20.55 -20.82 -33.92
C ASN A 5 20.31 -21.17 -32.45
N ASN A 6 19.14 -20.79 -31.91
CA ASN A 6 18.75 -21.02 -30.51
C ASN A 6 19.70 -20.35 -29.48
N VAL A 7 20.41 -19.30 -29.91
CA VAL A 7 21.28 -18.49 -29.03
C VAL A 7 20.47 -17.32 -28.50
N PHE A 8 20.56 -17.09 -27.19
CA PHE A 8 19.90 -15.95 -26.55
C PHE A 8 20.61 -14.67 -26.97
N VAL A 9 19.96 -13.87 -27.82
CA VAL A 9 20.43 -12.53 -28.20
C VAL A 9 19.74 -11.51 -27.28
N PRO A 10 20.50 -10.80 -26.41
CA PRO A 10 19.95 -9.72 -25.60
C PRO A 10 19.43 -8.61 -26.52
N ASP A 11 18.22 -8.12 -26.24
CA ASP A 11 17.64 -7.01 -26.99
C ASP A 11 18.47 -5.73 -26.70
N PRO A 12 19.00 -5.02 -27.71
CA PRO A 12 19.84 -3.85 -27.50
C PRO A 12 19.10 -2.67 -26.85
N VAL A 13 17.78 -2.76 -26.69
CA VAL A 13 16.93 -1.76 -26.01
C VAL A 13 16.42 -2.27 -24.65
N ALA A 14 16.78 -3.50 -24.22
CA ALA A 14 16.37 -4.00 -22.91
C ALA A 14 17.12 -3.27 -21.79
N ASP A 15 16.35 -2.58 -20.94
CA ASP A 15 16.82 -2.01 -19.69
C ASP A 15 17.47 -3.13 -18.84
N PRO A 16 18.74 -2.99 -18.40
CA PRO A 16 19.43 -3.99 -17.60
C PRO A 16 18.73 -4.32 -16.27
N PHE A 17 17.79 -3.49 -15.80
CA PHE A 17 17.00 -3.75 -14.60
C PHE A 17 15.78 -4.67 -14.85
N TRP A 18 15.36 -4.88 -16.09
CA TRP A 18 14.13 -5.61 -16.40
C TRP A 18 14.43 -6.92 -17.15
N PRO A 19 14.35 -8.09 -16.47
CA PRO A 19 14.63 -9.36 -17.14
C PRO A 19 13.64 -9.58 -18.29
N PRO A 20 14.11 -9.98 -19.48
CA PRO A 20 13.25 -10.10 -20.65
C PRO A 20 12.07 -11.04 -20.38
N GLY A 21 10.85 -10.56 -20.61
CA GLY A 21 9.60 -11.28 -20.36
C GLY A 21 8.83 -10.86 -19.11
N SER A 22 9.43 -10.08 -18.19
CA SER A 22 8.69 -9.51 -17.05
C SER A 22 7.63 -8.48 -17.49
N GLU A 23 7.80 -7.82 -18.65
CA GLU A 23 6.80 -6.91 -19.22
C GLU A 23 5.55 -7.67 -19.68
N LYS A 24 5.75 -8.86 -20.27
CA LYS A 24 4.64 -9.74 -20.67
C LYS A 24 3.88 -10.23 -19.44
N ARG A 25 4.59 -10.61 -18.37
CA ARG A 25 3.97 -11.03 -17.09
C ARG A 25 3.17 -9.90 -16.45
N LEU A 26 3.72 -8.68 -16.45
CA LEU A 26 3.00 -7.51 -15.93
C LEU A 26 1.72 -7.22 -16.74
N LYS A 27 1.79 -7.31 -18.07
CA LYS A 27 0.61 -7.16 -18.95
C LYS A 27 -0.44 -8.22 -18.68
N ILE A 28 -0.05 -9.48 -18.51
CA ILE A 28 -0.96 -10.58 -18.15
C ILE A 28 -1.58 -10.33 -16.77
N ALA A 29 -0.78 -10.02 -15.75
CA ALA A 29 -1.30 -9.75 -14.40
C ALA A 29 -2.25 -8.54 -14.38
N THR A 30 -1.95 -7.49 -15.15
CA THR A 30 -2.85 -6.33 -15.28
C THR A 30 -4.15 -6.70 -15.99
N PHE A 31 -4.08 -7.60 -16.98
CA PHE A 31 -5.26 -8.15 -17.64
C PHE A 31 -6.08 -9.02 -16.69
N ASP A 32 -5.44 -9.90 -15.91
CA ASP A 32 -6.11 -10.76 -14.94
C ASP A 32 -6.80 -9.95 -13.82
N ILE A 33 -6.19 -8.85 -13.37
CA ILE A 33 -6.82 -7.92 -12.41
C ILE A 33 -8.07 -7.29 -13.03
N ARG A 34 -8.00 -6.84 -14.29
CA ARG A 34 -9.16 -6.28 -15.01
C ARG A 34 -10.25 -7.30 -15.29
N ASP A 35 -9.88 -8.54 -15.59
CA ASP A 35 -10.83 -9.62 -15.80
C ASP A 35 -11.52 -9.97 -14.47
N PHE A 36 -10.76 -10.00 -13.36
CA PHE A 36 -11.32 -10.15 -12.02
C PHE A 36 -12.27 -8.99 -11.65
N GLU A 37 -11.92 -7.74 -12.00
CA GLU A 37 -12.78 -6.56 -11.85
C GLU A 37 -14.14 -6.78 -12.53
N GLU A 38 -14.14 -7.16 -13.81
CA GLU A 38 -15.36 -7.37 -14.58
C GLU A 38 -16.20 -8.55 -14.07
N HIS A 39 -15.56 -9.61 -13.56
CA HIS A 39 -16.26 -10.78 -13.02
C HIS A 39 -16.88 -10.51 -11.65
N TRP A 40 -16.15 -9.83 -10.76
CA TRP A 40 -16.64 -9.43 -9.44
C TRP A 40 -17.84 -8.48 -9.56
N GLU A 41 -17.76 -7.50 -10.46
CA GLU A 41 -18.84 -6.55 -10.73
C GLU A 41 -20.14 -7.26 -11.16
N LYS A 42 -20.04 -8.21 -12.11
CA LYS A 42 -21.18 -9.01 -12.59
C LYS A 42 -21.79 -9.91 -11.51
N GLN A 43 -21.01 -10.30 -10.51
CA GLN A 43 -21.45 -11.16 -9.40
C GLN A 43 -22.15 -10.33 -8.32
N GLU A 44 -21.56 -9.21 -7.91
CA GLU A 44 -22.13 -8.32 -6.89
C GLU A 44 -23.44 -7.66 -7.35
N LEU A 45 -23.55 -7.35 -8.66
CA LEU A 45 -24.79 -6.85 -9.26
C LEU A 45 -25.96 -7.85 -9.18
N LYS A 46 -25.68 -9.16 -9.11
CA LYS A 46 -26.69 -10.22 -8.97
C LYS A 46 -27.11 -10.46 -7.52
N ASP A 47 -26.23 -10.21 -6.55
CA ASP A 47 -26.46 -10.43 -5.13
C ASP A 47 -27.11 -9.22 -4.40
N LYS A 48 -27.51 -8.17 -5.13
CA LYS A 48 -28.21 -6.94 -4.69
C LYS A 48 -29.51 -7.13 -3.86
N SER A 49 -29.86 -8.36 -3.44
CA SER A 49 -31.10 -8.66 -2.69
C SER A 49 -30.94 -8.89 -1.18
N SER A 50 -29.73 -8.95 -0.59
CA SER A 50 -29.61 -9.36 0.82
C SER A 50 -28.66 -8.63 1.77
N LEU A 51 -27.90 -7.61 1.35
CA LEU A 51 -26.90 -7.01 2.26
C LEU A 51 -27.31 -5.60 2.75
N GLU A 52 -27.83 -5.57 3.98
CA GLU A 52 -27.71 -4.40 4.85
C GLU A 52 -26.24 -3.97 4.90
N SER A 53 -25.99 -2.70 4.55
CA SER A 53 -24.69 -2.12 4.20
C SER A 53 -23.67 -2.13 5.34
N VAL A 54 -22.59 -2.90 5.20
CA VAL A 54 -21.42 -2.86 6.11
C VAL A 54 -20.11 -2.55 5.37
N ASP A 55 -19.96 -2.96 4.11
CA ASP A 55 -18.68 -2.83 3.39
C ASP A 55 -18.44 -1.46 2.73
N LEU A 56 -17.15 -1.12 2.57
CA LEU A 56 -16.69 0.11 1.94
C LEU A 56 -17.23 0.27 0.51
N LEU A 57 -17.27 -0.82 -0.28
CA LEU A 57 -17.83 -0.82 -1.63
C LEU A 57 -19.32 -0.47 -1.62
N SER A 58 -20.09 -1.14 -0.76
CA SER A 58 -21.54 -0.89 -0.63
C SER A 58 -21.82 0.56 -0.22
N ARG A 59 -20.99 1.15 0.64
CA ARG A 59 -21.09 2.56 1.04
C ARG A 59 -20.77 3.52 -0.10
N PHE A 60 -19.76 3.23 -0.92
CA PHE A 60 -19.44 4.05 -2.10
C PHE A 60 -20.53 3.96 -3.17
N LEU A 61 -21.04 2.76 -3.44
CA LEU A 61 -22.16 2.54 -4.38
C LEU A 61 -23.43 3.27 -3.91
N SER A 62 -23.69 3.30 -2.61
CA SER A 62 -24.83 4.02 -2.02
C SER A 62 -24.69 5.54 -2.03
N SER A 63 -23.47 6.07 -2.19
CA SER A 63 -23.19 7.52 -2.15
C SER A 63 -23.54 8.27 -3.44
N GLY A 64 -24.08 7.58 -4.46
CA GLY A 64 -24.57 8.19 -5.69
C GLY A 64 -23.50 8.48 -6.74
N HIS A 65 -22.29 7.92 -6.60
CA HIS A 65 -21.29 7.92 -7.66
C HIS A 65 -21.73 6.96 -8.77
N SER A 66 -22.14 7.53 -9.91
CA SER A 66 -22.85 6.84 -11.01
C SER A 66 -21.98 5.95 -11.89
N ASN A 67 -20.73 5.68 -11.51
CA ASN A 67 -19.81 4.87 -12.29
C ASN A 67 -19.28 3.75 -11.39
N GLU A 68 -19.96 2.61 -11.39
CA GLU A 68 -19.63 1.43 -10.56
C GLU A 68 -18.18 0.98 -10.82
N ASN A 69 -17.71 1.03 -12.07
CA ASN A 69 -16.32 0.73 -12.46
C ASN A 69 -15.31 1.64 -11.73
N PHE A 70 -15.60 2.93 -11.59
CA PHE A 70 -14.72 3.88 -10.90
C PHE A 70 -14.59 3.56 -9.40
N VAL A 71 -15.67 3.10 -8.77
CA VAL A 71 -15.67 2.72 -7.36
C VAL A 71 -14.86 1.44 -7.13
N THR A 72 -15.06 0.41 -7.96
CA THR A 72 -14.29 -0.83 -7.91
C THR A 72 -12.81 -0.59 -8.11
N ASP A 73 -12.46 0.23 -9.10
CA ASP A 73 -11.11 0.70 -9.39
C ASP A 73 -10.43 1.35 -8.17
N ILE A 74 -11.15 2.18 -7.42
CA ILE A 74 -10.62 2.85 -6.22
C ILE A 74 -10.35 1.83 -5.13
N VAL A 75 -11.28 0.89 -4.89
CA VAL A 75 -11.12 -0.09 -3.81
C VAL A 75 -9.98 -1.06 -4.10
N ILE A 76 -9.80 -1.49 -5.34
CA ILE A 76 -8.67 -2.35 -5.71
C ILE A 76 -7.35 -1.59 -5.55
N ARG A 77 -7.28 -0.32 -6.01
CA ARG A 77 -6.09 0.52 -5.78
C ARG A 77 -5.77 0.69 -4.31
N PHE A 78 -6.79 0.82 -3.47
CA PHE A 78 -6.64 0.89 -2.01
C PHE A 78 -6.07 -0.42 -1.45
N ILE A 79 -6.66 -1.57 -1.80
CA ILE A 79 -6.17 -2.89 -1.36
C ILE A 79 -4.72 -3.12 -1.79
N LEU A 80 -4.38 -2.78 -3.05
CA LEU A 80 -3.02 -2.92 -3.57
C LEU A 80 -2.02 -2.03 -2.83
N ALA A 81 -2.39 -0.77 -2.55
CA ALA A 81 -1.53 0.16 -1.82
C ALA A 81 -1.33 -0.23 -0.34
N ASP A 82 -2.39 -0.68 0.31
CA ASP A 82 -2.41 -0.96 1.75
C ASP A 82 -1.74 -2.29 2.11
N ARG A 83 -1.82 -3.28 1.20
CA ARG A 83 -1.29 -4.63 1.47
C ARG A 83 0.19 -4.61 1.78
N ASP A 84 0.98 -4.02 0.88
CA ASP A 84 2.44 -4.07 0.99
C ASP A 84 2.94 -3.14 2.11
N THR A 85 2.30 -1.98 2.29
CA THR A 85 2.66 -1.02 3.33
C THR A 85 2.35 -1.56 4.74
N THR A 86 1.16 -2.12 4.94
CA THR A 86 0.75 -2.70 6.23
C THR A 86 1.56 -3.94 6.57
N SER A 87 1.79 -4.84 5.60
CA SER A 87 2.60 -6.04 5.79
C SER A 87 4.03 -5.69 6.21
N THR A 88 4.63 -4.68 5.57
CA THR A 88 5.98 -4.22 5.90
C THR A 88 6.03 -3.61 7.30
N ALA A 89 5.08 -2.74 7.64
CA ALA A 89 5.00 -2.12 8.97
C ALA A 89 4.91 -3.18 10.09
N LEU A 90 4.00 -4.15 9.93
CA LEU A 90 3.79 -5.21 10.91
C LEU A 90 4.99 -6.14 11.01
N THR A 91 5.65 -6.45 9.89
CA THR A 91 6.87 -7.27 9.90
C THR A 91 7.95 -6.64 10.75
N TRP A 92 8.22 -5.34 10.56
CA TRP A 92 9.19 -4.61 11.38
C TRP A 92 8.76 -4.48 12.84
N PHE A 93 7.46 -4.27 13.09
CA PHE A 93 6.90 -4.17 14.44
C PHE A 93 7.14 -5.45 15.23
N PHE A 94 6.74 -6.61 14.69
CA PHE A 94 6.96 -7.89 15.36
C PHE A 94 8.44 -8.24 15.46
N TRP A 95 9.25 -7.90 14.45
CA TRP A 95 10.69 -8.07 14.52
C TRP A 95 11.29 -7.30 15.69
N LEU A 96 10.98 -6.00 15.83
CA LEU A 96 11.50 -5.17 16.91
C LEU A 96 11.06 -5.64 18.30
N ILE A 97 9.79 -6.04 18.44
CA ILE A 97 9.27 -6.60 19.70
C ILE A 97 10.00 -7.89 20.07
N SER A 98 10.26 -8.77 19.09
CA SER A 98 10.96 -10.03 19.34
C SER A 98 12.38 -9.85 19.90
N GLN A 99 13.00 -8.69 19.67
CA GLN A 99 14.32 -8.36 20.17
C GLN A 99 14.31 -7.70 21.56
N GLN A 100 13.14 -7.26 22.06
CA GLN A 100 13.03 -6.51 23.31
C GLN A 100 11.91 -7.08 24.20
N LEU A 101 12.28 -8.04 25.04
CA LEU A 101 11.37 -8.75 25.95
C LEU A 101 10.59 -7.80 26.89
N GLU A 102 11.21 -6.70 27.34
CA GLU A 102 10.56 -5.70 28.20
C GLU A 102 9.37 -5.03 27.49
N VAL A 103 9.53 -4.68 26.21
CA VAL A 103 8.47 -4.06 25.41
C VAL A 103 7.34 -5.04 25.16
N GLU A 104 7.67 -6.31 24.87
CA GLU A 104 6.68 -7.37 24.73
C GLU A 104 5.82 -7.53 26.00
N LEU A 105 6.45 -7.56 27.17
CA LEU A 105 5.75 -7.71 28.45
C LEU A 105 4.82 -6.53 28.75
N GLU A 106 5.23 -5.30 28.48
CA GLU A 106 4.38 -4.12 28.67
C GLU A 106 3.19 -4.09 27.69
N ILE A 107 3.39 -4.51 26.43
CA ILE A 107 2.29 -4.67 25.46
C ILE A 107 1.30 -5.74 25.93
N LEU A 108 1.79 -6.90 26.38
CA LEU A 108 0.93 -7.98 26.87
C LEU A 108 0.14 -7.55 28.11
N LYS A 109 0.76 -6.79 29.01
CA LYS A 109 0.09 -6.20 30.16
C LYS A 109 -1.01 -5.23 29.73
N GLU A 110 -0.73 -4.33 28.78
CA GLU A 110 -1.72 -3.40 28.24
C GLU A 110 -2.91 -4.14 27.60
N ILE A 111 -2.66 -5.22 26.85
CA ILE A 111 -3.72 -6.07 26.28
C ILE A 111 -4.56 -6.70 27.39
N GLN A 112 -3.94 -7.29 28.42
CA GLN A 112 -4.66 -7.95 29.52
C GLN A 112 -5.54 -6.98 30.31
N GLU A 113 -5.08 -5.74 30.53
CA GLU A 113 -5.84 -4.71 31.23
C GLU A 113 -7.09 -4.26 30.44
N LYS A 114 -7.08 -4.39 29.12
CA LYS A 114 -8.13 -3.86 28.22
C LYS A 114 -9.09 -4.92 27.66
N SER A 115 -8.78 -6.21 27.84
CA SER A 115 -9.51 -7.39 27.35
C SER A 115 -11.00 -7.52 27.76
N ASN A 116 -11.54 -6.64 28.60
CA ASN A 116 -12.93 -6.70 29.09
C ASN A 116 -13.90 -5.72 28.39
N SER A 117 -13.46 -5.00 27.35
CA SER A 117 -14.25 -4.00 26.63
C SER A 117 -14.52 -4.41 25.18
N PRO A 118 -15.49 -3.78 24.48
CA PRO A 118 -15.68 -4.00 23.05
C PRO A 118 -14.39 -3.64 22.28
N ILE A 119 -13.95 -4.54 21.39
CA ILE A 119 -12.68 -4.48 20.62
C ILE A 119 -12.37 -3.08 20.06
N PHE A 120 -13.38 -2.36 19.57
CA PHE A 120 -13.16 -1.03 18.97
C PHE A 120 -12.78 0.06 19.99
N LYS A 121 -13.26 -0.03 21.24
CA LYS A 121 -12.84 0.85 22.33
C LYS A 121 -11.52 0.39 22.94
N GLU A 122 -11.30 -0.92 22.98
CA GLU A 122 -10.08 -1.54 23.47
C GLU A 122 -8.85 -1.05 22.70
N VAL A 123 -8.85 -1.16 21.37
CA VAL A 123 -7.69 -0.77 20.53
C VAL A 123 -7.35 0.72 20.66
N LYS A 124 -8.36 1.58 20.84
CA LYS A 124 -8.14 3.03 20.97
C LYS A 124 -7.41 3.41 22.27
N ASP A 125 -7.58 2.62 23.32
CA ASP A 125 -7.00 2.87 24.63
C ASP A 125 -5.63 2.19 24.82
N MET A 126 -5.12 1.50 23.80
CA MET A 126 -3.79 0.86 23.79
C MET A 126 -2.69 1.85 23.41
N VAL A 127 -2.46 2.83 24.28
CA VAL A 127 -1.53 3.95 24.05
C VAL A 127 -0.09 3.47 23.87
N TYR A 128 0.35 2.50 24.66
CA TYR A 128 1.71 1.99 24.61
C TYR A 128 1.97 1.21 23.32
N THR A 129 1.08 0.28 22.99
CA THR A 129 1.15 -0.50 21.73
C THR A 129 1.13 0.43 20.51
N HIS A 130 0.26 1.45 20.54
CA HIS A 130 0.21 2.46 19.49
C HIS A 130 1.52 3.26 19.40
N ALA A 131 2.11 3.65 20.53
CA ALA A 131 3.42 4.31 20.55
C ALA A 131 4.53 3.43 19.98
N CYS A 132 4.57 2.13 20.31
CA CYS A 132 5.52 1.17 19.74
C CYS A 132 5.37 1.01 18.22
N LEU A 133 4.13 1.02 17.72
CA LEU A 133 3.86 0.98 16.28
C LEU A 133 4.36 2.25 15.58
N TYR A 134 4.15 3.42 16.18
CA TYR A 134 4.68 4.69 15.64
C TYR A 134 6.21 4.71 15.65
N GLU A 135 6.84 4.23 16.71
CA GLU A 135 8.30 4.16 16.79
C GLU A 135 8.87 3.18 15.74
N THR A 136 8.17 2.07 15.49
CA THR A 136 8.51 1.15 14.39
C THR A 136 8.47 1.88 13.05
N MET A 137 7.42 2.64 12.75
CA MET A 137 7.29 3.39 11.49
C MET A 137 8.25 4.58 11.40
N ARG A 138 8.72 5.11 12.53
CA ARG A 138 9.77 6.14 12.60
C ARG A 138 11.13 5.55 12.22
N LEU A 139 11.44 4.35 12.71
CA LEU A 139 12.69 3.64 12.42
C LEU A 139 12.68 2.96 11.03
N TYR A 140 11.56 2.36 10.65
CA TYR A 140 11.38 1.57 9.44
C TYR A 140 10.04 1.92 8.74
N PRO A 141 9.90 3.14 8.19
CA PRO A 141 8.74 3.54 7.41
C PRO A 141 8.55 2.62 6.19
N PRO A 142 7.33 2.08 5.95
CA PRO A 142 7.05 1.24 4.78
C PRO A 142 7.31 1.94 3.44
N VAL A 143 7.18 3.26 3.39
CA VAL A 143 7.52 4.10 2.25
C VAL A 143 8.71 4.99 2.63
N PRO A 144 9.96 4.55 2.41
CA PRO A 144 11.15 5.25 2.91
C PRO A 144 11.52 6.49 2.11
N VAL A 145 10.99 6.63 0.88
CA VAL A 145 11.22 7.76 -0.02
C VAL A 145 9.94 8.08 -0.78
N ASN A 146 9.57 9.36 -0.83
CA ASN A 146 8.45 9.86 -1.62
C ASN A 146 8.97 10.86 -2.66
N GLY A 147 8.97 10.46 -3.93
CA GLY A 147 9.45 11.27 -5.06
C GLY A 147 8.32 12.02 -5.76
N LYS A 148 8.58 13.26 -6.16
CA LYS A 148 7.72 14.10 -7.00
C LYS A 148 8.55 14.73 -8.11
N VAL A 149 7.89 15.17 -9.17
CA VAL A 149 8.51 15.94 -10.26
C VAL A 149 7.84 17.30 -10.36
N ALA A 150 8.64 18.36 -10.44
CA ALA A 150 8.15 19.72 -10.53
C ALA A 150 7.49 19.98 -11.90
N MET A 151 6.20 20.29 -11.89
CA MET A 151 5.43 20.60 -13.11
C MET A 151 5.70 22.03 -13.63
N GLY A 152 6.15 22.92 -12.76
CA GLY A 152 6.51 24.31 -13.03
C GLY A 152 7.73 24.72 -12.21
N ALA A 153 8.25 25.93 -12.47
CA ALA A 153 9.29 26.51 -11.62
C ALA A 153 8.67 26.96 -10.29
N ASP A 154 9.35 26.69 -9.18
CA ASP A 154 8.91 27.02 -7.83
C ASP A 154 10.13 27.30 -6.92
N VAL A 155 9.89 27.89 -5.75
CA VAL A 155 10.91 28.17 -4.74
C VAL A 155 10.46 27.54 -3.42
N LEU A 156 11.27 26.64 -2.87
CA LEU A 156 10.99 26.00 -1.59
C LEU A 156 11.10 27.00 -0.44
N ALA A 157 10.55 26.65 0.73
CA ALA A 157 10.50 27.52 1.91
C ALA A 157 11.89 27.94 2.43
N ASP A 158 12.95 27.21 2.07
CA ASP A 158 14.35 27.54 2.39
C ASP A 158 15.03 28.44 1.34
N GLY A 159 14.30 28.83 0.29
CA GLY A 159 14.82 29.63 -0.82
C GLY A 159 15.40 28.81 -1.97
N THR A 160 15.37 27.48 -1.91
CA THR A 160 15.88 26.62 -2.99
C THR A 160 14.99 26.71 -4.23
N GLU A 161 15.58 27.11 -5.37
CA GLU A 161 14.86 27.15 -6.65
C GLU A 161 14.74 25.76 -7.27
N VAL A 162 13.52 25.37 -7.64
CA VAL A 162 13.21 24.12 -8.33
C VAL A 162 12.67 24.46 -9.72
N ARG A 163 13.37 24.01 -10.77
CA ARG A 163 12.94 24.21 -12.16
C ARG A 163 11.95 23.13 -12.58
N LYS A 164 11.14 23.45 -13.58
CA LYS A 164 10.27 22.47 -14.24
C LYS A 164 11.08 21.24 -14.68
N GLY A 165 10.57 20.05 -14.36
CA GLY A 165 11.17 18.76 -14.68
C GLY A 165 12.18 18.25 -13.64
N ILE A 166 12.51 19.03 -12.60
CA ILE A 166 13.37 18.55 -11.51
C ILE A 166 12.60 17.59 -10.60
N GLY A 167 13.23 16.47 -10.27
CA GLY A 167 12.75 15.54 -9.24
C GLY A 167 13.06 16.04 -7.84
N VAL A 168 12.08 16.00 -6.96
CA VAL A 168 12.20 16.34 -5.54
C VAL A 168 11.80 15.12 -4.73
N ALA A 169 12.62 14.70 -3.78
CA ALA A 169 12.34 13.55 -2.94
C ALA A 169 12.27 13.94 -1.46
N TYR A 170 11.25 13.44 -0.77
CA TYR A 170 11.14 13.46 0.67
C TYR A 170 11.57 12.11 1.23
N HIS A 171 12.47 12.10 2.22
CA HIS A 171 13.00 10.88 2.83
C HIS A 171 12.53 10.75 4.28
N PRO A 172 11.35 10.15 4.56
CA PRO A 172 10.91 9.87 5.92
C PRO A 172 11.97 9.13 6.74
N TYR A 173 12.58 8.09 6.15
CA TYR A 173 13.61 7.27 6.81
C TYR A 173 14.79 8.09 7.33
N ALA A 174 15.24 9.08 6.57
CA ALA A 174 16.38 9.92 6.96
C ALA A 174 16.00 11.00 7.98
N LYS A 175 14.72 11.39 8.03
CA LYS A 175 14.25 12.40 8.98
C LYS A 175 13.90 11.82 10.35
N GLY A 176 13.54 10.53 10.42
CA GLY A 176 13.05 9.88 11.62
C GLY A 176 11.60 10.24 11.89
#